data_AF-F9RFA4-F1
#
_entry.id   AF-F9RFA4-F1
#
_cell.length_a   1.000
_cell.length_b   1.000
_cell.length_c   1.000
_cell.angle_alpha   90.00
_cell.angle_beta   90.00
_cell.angle_gamma   90.00
#
_symmetry.space_group_name_H-M   'P 1'
#
loop_
_entity.id
_entity.type
_entity.pdbx_description
1 polymer ?
#
loop_
_entity_poly.entity_id
_entity_poly.type
_entity_poly.pdbx_seq_one_letter_code
_entity_poly.pdbx_strand_id
1 'polypeptide(L)'
;MYKGLFASIIAVMLTACSGANVTSQMRDFDATNSEKMFRCVTVETGSSDTNEELAAYDGWTMVYTSEYTTDNKSTTELTVCFEKKN
;
A
#
# COMPACT_ATOMS: atom_id res chain seq x y z
N MET A 1 -37.97 17.59 16.81
CA MET A 1 -37.22 17.92 15.57
C MET A 1 -35.76 17.46 15.59
N TYR A 2 -35.21 17.06 16.74
CA TYR A 2 -33.80 16.64 16.94
C TYR A 2 -33.52 15.19 16.50
N LYS A 3 -34.52 14.29 16.57
CA LYS A 3 -34.36 12.88 16.19
C LYS A 3 -34.07 12.67 14.69
N GLY A 4 -34.68 13.47 13.81
CA GLY A 4 -34.44 13.40 12.36
C GLY A 4 -33.06 13.95 11.96
N LEU A 5 -32.59 14.99 12.65
CA LEU A 5 -31.26 15.56 12.44
C LEU A 5 -30.16 14.55 12.82
N PHE A 6 -30.34 13.85 13.95
CA PHE A 6 -29.38 12.84 14.40
C PHE A 6 -29.29 11.63 13.46
N ALA A 7 -30.43 11.17 12.92
CA ALA A 7 -30.47 10.08 11.95
C ALA A 7 -29.77 10.46 10.62
N SER A 8 -29.93 11.71 10.17
CA SER A 8 -29.27 12.20 8.96
C SER A 8 -27.75 12.30 9.12
N ILE A 9 -27.26 12.72 10.30
CA ILE A 9 -25.82 12.83 10.57
C ILE A 9 -25.16 11.44 10.57
N ILE A 10 -25.81 10.44 11.16
CA ILE A 10 -25.30 9.06 11.18
C ILE A 10 -25.23 8.47 9.77
N ALA A 11 -26.25 8.72 8.94
CA ALA A 11 -26.27 8.23 7.55
C ALA A 11 -25.13 8.82 6.69
N VAL A 12 -24.82 10.11 6.86
CA VAL A 12 -23.69 10.76 6.15
C VAL A 12 -22.34 10.23 6.63
N MET A 13 -22.18 9.99 7.93
CA MET A 13 -20.93 9.44 8.50
C MET A 13 -20.62 8.03 7.99
N LEU A 14 -21.65 7.20 7.75
CA LEU A 14 -21.46 5.83 7.24
C LEU A 14 -20.99 5.80 5.77
N THR A 15 -21.30 6.84 4.98
CA THR A 15 -20.82 6.95 3.59
C THR A 15 -19.38 7.44 3.45
N ALA A 16 -18.76 7.90 4.55
CA ALA A 16 -17.36 8.36 4.53
C ALA A 16 -16.34 7.21 4.49
N CYS A 17 -16.76 5.98 4.80
CA CYS A 17 -15.92 4.79 4.63
C CYS A 17 -16.03 4.30 3.18
N SER A 18 -15.13 4.78 2.30
CA SER A 18 -14.96 4.16 0.98
C SER A 18 -14.33 2.78 1.13
N GLY A 19 -14.78 1.84 0.29
CA GLY A 19 -14.21 0.49 0.25
C GLY A 19 -12.73 0.56 -0.14
N ALA A 20 -11.90 -0.21 0.56
CA ALA A 20 -10.51 -0.37 0.18
C ALA A 20 -10.40 -1.42 -0.93
N ASN A 21 -9.77 -1.06 -2.03
CA ASN A 21 -9.29 -2.00 -3.02
C ASN A 21 -7.85 -2.38 -2.68
N VAL A 22 -7.62 -3.66 -2.43
CA VAL A 22 -6.31 -4.22 -2.11
C VAL A 22 -5.93 -5.22 -3.19
N THR A 23 -4.84 -4.96 -3.88
CA THR A 23 -4.22 -5.90 -4.83
C THR A 23 -2.84 -6.28 -4.32
N SER A 24 -2.47 -7.55 -4.47
CA SER A 24 -1.14 -8.04 -4.11
C SER A 24 -0.67 -9.08 -5.11
N GLN A 25 0.63 -9.07 -5.38
CA GLN A 25 1.28 -10.05 -6.25
C GLN A 25 2.63 -10.45 -5.65
N MET A 26 2.88 -11.76 -5.62
CA MET A 26 4.18 -12.34 -5.29
C MET A 26 4.73 -12.98 -6.56
N ARG A 27 5.99 -12.67 -6.91
CA ARG A 27 6.57 -13.08 -8.20
C ARG A 27 7.58 -14.20 -8.08
N ASP A 28 8.61 -14.03 -7.24
CA ASP A 28 9.78 -14.92 -7.21
C ASP A 28 10.43 -14.94 -5.81
N PHE A 29 9.61 -15.11 -4.78
CA PHE A 29 10.09 -15.23 -3.41
C PHE A 29 10.73 -16.61 -3.19
N ASP A 30 12.03 -16.62 -2.93
CA ASP A 30 12.77 -17.86 -2.67
C ASP A 30 12.85 -18.10 -1.16
N ALA A 31 11.82 -18.77 -0.65
CA ALA A 31 11.72 -19.12 0.76
C ALA A 31 12.83 -20.09 1.24
N THR A 32 13.64 -20.64 0.34
CA THR A 32 14.62 -21.69 0.65
C THR A 32 16.04 -21.17 0.81
N ASN A 33 16.30 -19.92 0.43
CA ASN A 33 17.62 -19.31 0.51
C ASN A 33 17.67 -18.26 1.63
N SER A 34 18.10 -18.68 2.82
CA SER A 34 18.25 -17.81 3.99
C SER A 34 19.38 -16.79 3.89
N GLU A 35 20.24 -16.87 2.88
CA GLU A 35 21.34 -15.92 2.68
C GLU A 35 20.90 -14.64 1.96
N LYS A 36 19.68 -14.61 1.40
CA LYS A 36 19.15 -13.43 0.75
C LYS A 36 18.68 -12.40 1.78
N MET A 37 19.08 -11.15 1.59
CA MET A 37 18.54 -10.03 2.34
C MET A 37 17.14 -9.70 1.82
N PHE A 38 16.14 -9.65 2.72
CA PHE A 38 14.78 -9.23 2.42
C PHE A 38 14.45 -7.89 3.07
N ARG A 39 13.88 -6.95 2.31
CA ARG A 39 13.49 -5.62 2.79
C ARG A 39 12.19 -5.19 2.13
N CYS A 40 11.31 -4.53 2.88
CA CYS A 40 10.09 -3.92 2.37
C CYS A 40 10.08 -2.43 2.63
N VAL A 41 9.43 -1.68 1.73
CA VAL A 41 9.17 -0.25 1.85
C VAL A 41 7.72 0.01 1.49
N THR A 42 7.09 0.95 2.20
CA THR A 42 5.74 1.43 1.92
C THR A 42 5.83 2.87 1.48
N VAL A 43 5.37 3.16 0.26
CA VAL A 43 5.40 4.47 -0.38
C VAL A 43 3.99 4.92 -0.74
N GLU A 44 3.74 6.22 -0.76
CA GLU A 44 2.51 6.75 -1.36
C GLU A 44 2.77 7.14 -2.82
N THR A 45 2.03 6.53 -3.75
CA THR A 45 2.11 6.86 -5.17
C THR A 45 1.70 8.31 -5.41
N GLY A 46 2.45 9.01 -6.27
CA GLY A 46 2.22 10.44 -6.53
C GLY A 46 2.86 11.38 -5.52
N SER A 47 3.55 10.86 -4.50
CA SER A 47 4.49 11.64 -3.69
C SER A 47 5.74 11.98 -4.51
N SER A 48 6.37 13.13 -4.24
CA SER A 48 7.65 13.51 -4.83
C SER A 48 8.79 12.56 -4.45
N ASP A 49 8.64 11.88 -3.32
CA ASP A 49 9.74 11.19 -2.65
C ASP A 49 9.76 9.69 -2.99
N THR A 50 8.72 9.16 -3.63
CA THR A 50 8.60 7.74 -3.99
C THR A 50 9.81 7.22 -4.76
N ASN A 51 10.29 7.99 -5.74
CA ASN A 51 11.43 7.57 -6.55
C ASN A 51 12.73 7.56 -5.74
N GLU A 52 12.89 8.50 -4.80
CA GLU A 52 14.05 8.58 -3.93
C GLU A 52 14.09 7.39 -2.96
N GLU A 53 12.94 7.05 -2.37
CA GLU A 53 12.82 5.88 -1.49
C GLU A 53 13.08 4.55 -2.21
N LEU A 54 12.61 4.43 -3.47
CA LEU A 54 12.82 3.22 -4.27
C LEU A 54 14.25 3.09 -4.80
N ALA A 55 14.97 4.19 -4.99
CA ALA A 55 16.37 4.17 -5.47
C ALA A 55 17.32 3.43 -4.52
N ALA A 56 17.00 3.34 -3.23
CA ALA A 56 17.76 2.55 -2.25
C ALA A 56 17.79 1.04 -2.59
N TYR A 57 16.86 0.58 -3.43
CA TYR A 57 16.70 -0.80 -3.84
C TYR A 57 17.12 -1.06 -5.30
N ASP A 58 17.81 -0.11 -5.94
CA ASP A 58 18.37 -0.31 -7.28
C ASP A 58 19.31 -1.54 -7.31
N GLY A 59 19.04 -2.44 -8.26
CA GLY A 59 19.76 -3.71 -8.39
C GLY A 59 19.29 -4.82 -7.45
N TRP A 60 18.24 -4.60 -6.65
CA TRP A 60 17.55 -5.66 -5.91
C TRP A 60 16.42 -6.27 -6.75
N THR A 61 16.06 -7.52 -6.48
CA THR A 61 14.94 -8.21 -7.13
C THR A 61 13.65 -7.89 -6.39
N MET A 62 12.66 -7.29 -7.04
CA MET A 62 11.32 -7.13 -6.47
C MET A 62 10.61 -8.49 -6.42
N VAL A 63 10.17 -8.91 -5.23
CA VAL A 63 9.54 -10.22 -5.00
C VAL A 63 8.08 -10.13 -4.59
N TYR A 64 7.66 -9.01 -4.00
CA TYR A 64 6.30 -8.76 -3.57
C TYR A 64 5.91 -7.31 -3.81
N THR A 65 4.65 -7.10 -4.18
CA THR A 65 4.03 -5.78 -4.22
C THR A 65 2.58 -5.88 -3.75
N SER A 66 2.12 -4.87 -3.00
CA SER A 66 0.72 -4.68 -2.72
C SER A 66 0.34 -3.21 -2.76
N GLU A 67 -0.82 -2.94 -3.32
CA GLU A 67 -1.41 -1.61 -3.40
C GLU A 67 -2.70 -1.57 -2.59
N TYR A 68 -2.86 -0.48 -1.84
CA TYR A 68 -4.05 -0.14 -1.09
C TYR A 68 -4.56 1.21 -1.59
N THR A 69 -5.78 1.21 -2.13
CA THR A 69 -6.44 2.44 -2.59
C THR A 69 -7.87 2.50 -2.08
N THR A 70 -8.37 3.69 -1.81
CA THR A 70 -9.75 3.96 -1.45
C THR A 70 -10.27 5.08 -2.34
N ASP A 71 -11.54 5.07 -2.72
CA ASP A 71 -12.12 6.06 -3.66
C ASP A 71 -12.06 7.50 -3.12
N ASN A 72 -11.87 7.66 -1.81
CA ASN A 72 -11.72 8.95 -1.14
C ASN A 72 -10.25 9.41 -0.97
N LYS A 73 -9.27 8.65 -1.45
CA LYS A 73 -7.85 9.02 -1.48
C LYS A 73 -7.41 9.36 -2.91
N SER A 74 -6.60 10.39 -3.04
CA SER A 74 -5.97 10.78 -4.33
C SER A 74 -4.69 10.01 -4.62
N THR A 75 -4.15 9.30 -3.63
CA THR A 75 -2.91 8.52 -3.71
C THR A 75 -3.21 7.06 -3.35
N THR A 76 -2.38 6.16 -3.86
CA THR A 76 -2.39 4.74 -3.52
C THR A 76 -1.19 4.44 -2.66
N GLU A 77 -1.41 3.76 -1.53
CA GLU A 77 -0.32 3.26 -0.68
C GLU A 77 0.21 1.96 -1.31
N LEU A 78 1.51 1.91 -1.57
CA LEU A 78 2.18 0.82 -2.27
C LEU A 78 3.25 0.26 -1.33
N THR A 79 3.08 -1.00 -0.92
CA THR A 79 4.15 -1.75 -0.24
C THR A 79 4.87 -2.61 -1.25
N VAL A 80 6.19 -2.51 -1.31
CA VAL A 80 7.05 -3.29 -2.20
C VAL A 80 8.13 -3.97 -1.37
N CYS A 81 8.38 -5.26 -1.63
CA CYS A 81 9.48 -5.98 -1.01
C CYS A 81 10.49 -6.47 -2.04
N PHE A 82 11.75 -6.42 -1.64
CA PHE A 82 12.92 -6.69 -2.44
C PHE A 82 13.82 -7.73 -1.78
N GLU A 83 14.47 -8.52 -2.62
CA GLU A 83 15.54 -9.44 -2.25
C GLU A 83 16.85 -9.06 -2.90
N LYS A 84 17.95 -9.26 -2.18
CA LYS A 84 19.31 -9.18 -2.73
C LYS A 84 20.13 -10.34 -2.23
N LYS A 85 20.89 -10.96 -3.14
CA LYS A 85 21.92 -11.94 -2.76
C LYS A 85 22.98 -11.22 -1.94
N ASN A 86 23.34 -11.79 -0.80
CA ASN A 86 24.50 -11.33 -0.03
C ASN A 86 25.79 -11.43 -0.85
#